data_AF-M4RR64-F1
#
_entry.id   AF-M4RR64-F1
#
_cell.length_a   1.000
_cell.length_b   1.000
_cell.length_c   1.000
_cell.angle_alpha   90.00
_cell.angle_beta   90.00
_cell.angle_gamma   90.00
#
_symmetry.space_group_name_H-M   'P 1'
#
loop_
_entity.id
_entity.type
_entity.pdbx_description
1 polymer ?
#
loop_
_entity_poly.entity_id
_entity_poly.type
_entity_poly.pdbx_seq_one_letter_code
_entity_poly.pdbx_strand_id
1 'polypeptide(L)'
;MQKLVYLFSVTSVYFFITFSQLSYSEEINVGLEPFPPLINEDGSGLLVDMLNTLSAGKNLHFNFHIMTYGRAKKDLKSKQLKLIGLTPYKLETEDFYEYGVELSWQIDTQVVFFFFE
;
A
#
# COMPACT_ATOMS: atom_id res chain seq x y z
N MET A 1 -42.11 6.59 30.51
CA MET A 1 -40.88 5.76 30.54
C MET A 1 -40.53 5.16 29.17
N GLN A 2 -41.44 4.48 28.47
CA GLN A 2 -41.18 3.83 27.18
C GLN A 2 -40.57 4.74 26.08
N LYS A 3 -41.10 5.96 25.89
CA LYS A 3 -40.54 6.94 24.94
C LYS A 3 -39.11 7.36 25.27
N LEU A 4 -38.75 7.46 26.55
CA LEU A 4 -37.42 7.86 27.00
C LEU A 4 -36.40 6.74 26.74
N VAL A 5 -36.81 5.48 26.98
CA VAL A 5 -36.01 4.28 26.66
C VAL A 5 -35.79 4.14 25.16
N TYR A 6 -36.81 4.39 24.34
CA TYR A 6 -36.66 4.43 22.88
C TYR A 6 -35.68 5.52 22.44
N LEU A 7 -35.79 6.74 22.99
CA LEU A 7 -34.90 7.85 22.65
C LEU A 7 -33.43 7.51 22.97
N PHE A 8 -33.17 6.92 24.15
CA PHE A 8 -31.85 6.44 24.55
C PHE A 8 -31.33 5.30 23.68
N SER A 9 -32.20 4.39 23.25
CA SER A 9 -31.81 3.29 22.36
C SER A 9 -31.40 3.81 20.97
N VAL A 10 -32.13 4.80 20.44
CA VAL A 10 -31.86 5.38 19.12
C VAL A 10 -30.56 6.19 19.13
N THR A 11 -30.33 7.00 20.18
CA THR A 11 -29.07 7.74 20.31
C THR A 11 -27.87 6.80 20.53
N SER A 12 -28.04 5.72 21.28
CA SER A 12 -27.00 4.69 21.44
C SER A 12 -26.64 4.05 20.11
N VAL A 13 -27.63 3.65 19.30
CA VAL A 13 -27.38 3.04 17.98
C VAL A 13 -26.68 4.02 17.04
N TYR A 14 -27.11 5.30 17.04
CA TYR A 14 -26.46 6.33 16.24
C TYR A 14 -24.99 6.53 16.62
N PHE A 15 -24.68 6.50 17.92
CA PHE A 15 -23.32 6.61 18.44
C PHE A 15 -22.44 5.42 18.04
N PHE A 16 -22.98 4.19 18.05
CA PHE A 16 -22.23 3.01 17.59
C PHE A 16 -21.92 3.05 16.09
N ILE A 17 -22.85 3.55 15.27
CA ILE A 17 -22.64 3.67 13.81
C ILE A 17 -21.53 4.69 13.51
N THR A 18 -21.54 5.86 14.14
CA THR A 18 -20.50 6.88 13.90
C THR A 18 -19.12 6.44 14.40
N PHE A 19 -19.05 5.70 15.52
CA PHE A 19 -17.78 5.21 16.05
C PHE A 19 -17.16 4.11 15.17
N SER A 20 -17.99 3.28 14.52
CA SER A 20 -17.51 2.21 13.64
C SER A 20 -16.78 2.72 12.39
N GLN A 21 -17.16 3.89 11.87
CA GLN A 21 -16.53 4.49 10.68
C GLN A 21 -15.13 5.05 10.97
N LEU A 22 -14.83 5.39 12.23
CA LEU A 22 -13.51 5.93 12.64
C LEU A 22 -12.42 4.85 12.73
N SER A 23 -12.79 3.57 12.84
CA SER A 23 -11.83 2.48 13.12
C SER A 23 -11.48 1.59 11.92
N TYR A 24 -12.03 1.85 10.73
CA TYR A 24 -11.70 1.07 9.54
C TYR A 24 -10.31 1.48 9.04
N SER A 25 -9.33 0.56 9.08
CA SER A 25 -8.02 0.72 8.46
C SER A 25 -7.93 -0.24 7.27
N GLU A 26 -7.68 0.28 6.08
CA GLU A 26 -7.52 -0.55 4.89
C GLU A 26 -6.11 -1.13 4.81
N GLU A 27 -6.01 -2.45 4.79
CA GLU A 27 -4.74 -3.15 4.52
C GLU A 27 -4.53 -3.34 3.01
N ILE A 28 -3.31 -3.02 2.57
CA ILE A 28 -2.86 -3.11 1.20
C ILE A 28 -1.60 -3.98 1.15
N ASN A 29 -1.73 -5.19 0.63
CA ASN A 29 -0.59 -6.07 0.37
C ASN A 29 0.19 -5.57 -0.86
N VAL A 30 1.48 -5.31 -0.68
CA VAL A 30 2.38 -4.75 -1.68
C VAL A 30 3.51 -5.73 -1.98
N GLY A 31 3.70 -6.10 -3.25
CA GLY A 31 4.83 -6.93 -3.69
C GLY A 31 5.98 -6.08 -4.22
N LEU A 32 7.16 -6.20 -3.60
CA LEU A 32 8.34 -5.38 -3.92
C LEU A 32 9.52 -6.28 -4.32
N GLU A 33 10.11 -6.00 -5.47
CA GLU A 33 11.39 -6.59 -5.88
C GLU A 33 12.54 -5.75 -5.32
N PRO A 34 13.58 -6.37 -4.72
CA PRO A 34 14.76 -5.65 -4.28
C PRO A 34 15.39 -4.84 -5.43
N PHE A 35 15.51 -3.54 -5.20
CA PHE A 35 16.16 -2.59 -6.10
C PHE A 35 16.78 -1.44 -5.28
N PRO A 36 17.95 -1.67 -4.65
CA PRO A 36 18.55 -0.66 -3.78
C PRO A 36 18.92 0.63 -4.52
N PRO A 37 18.80 1.80 -3.87
CA PRO A 37 18.33 2.01 -2.50
C PRO A 37 16.81 2.25 -2.41
N LEU A 38 16.07 2.07 -3.50
CA LEU A 38 14.62 2.28 -3.51
C LEU A 38 13.91 1.20 -2.68
N ILE A 39 14.35 -0.05 -2.82
CA ILE A 39 13.85 -1.22 -2.07
C ILE A 39 15.06 -2.08 -1.71
N ASN A 40 15.37 -2.23 -0.44
CA ASN A 40 16.45 -3.09 0.06
C ASN A 40 15.94 -4.52 0.31
N GLU A 41 16.85 -5.47 0.43
CA GLU A 41 16.49 -6.89 0.66
C GLU A 41 15.78 -7.15 1.99
N ASP A 42 16.03 -6.30 2.99
CA ASP A 42 15.38 -6.35 4.31
C ASP A 42 13.98 -5.73 4.33
N GLY A 43 13.52 -5.18 3.18
CA GLY A 43 12.24 -4.51 3.05
C GLY A 43 12.23 -3.05 3.51
N SER A 44 13.39 -2.45 3.80
CA SER A 44 13.54 -1.00 3.94
C SER A 44 13.75 -0.32 2.58
N GLY A 45 13.80 1.01 2.54
CA GLY A 45 14.20 1.76 1.34
C GLY A 45 13.32 2.97 1.06
N LEU A 46 13.76 3.82 0.13
CA LEU A 46 13.12 5.10 -0.14
C LEU A 46 11.64 4.97 -0.58
N LEU A 47 11.31 3.93 -1.34
CA LEU A 47 9.92 3.68 -1.76
C LEU A 47 9.03 3.30 -0.57
N VAL A 48 9.58 2.48 0.35
CA VAL A 48 8.87 2.03 1.56
C VAL A 48 8.63 3.21 2.50
N ASP A 49 9.65 4.04 2.72
CA ASP A 49 9.53 5.25 3.53
C ASP A 49 8.50 6.22 2.96
N MET A 50 8.49 6.40 1.64
CA MET A 50 7.49 7.23 0.96
C MET A 50 6.08 6.68 1.15
N LEU A 51 5.85 5.38 0.93
CA LEU A 51 4.53 4.77 1.09
C LEU A 51 4.04 4.87 2.54
N ASN A 52 4.93 4.61 3.52
CA ASN A 52 4.63 4.80 4.93
C ASN A 52 4.29 6.26 5.25
N THR A 53 5.01 7.21 4.67
CA THR A 53 4.73 8.65 4.83
C THR A 53 3.37 9.03 4.23
N LEU A 54 3.01 8.48 3.07
CA LEU A 54 1.71 8.72 2.43
C LEU A 54 0.54 8.10 3.21
N SER A 55 0.81 7.02 3.94
CA SER A 55 -0.16 6.40 4.85
C SER A 55 -0.30 7.13 6.19
N ALA A 56 0.67 7.96 6.58
CA ALA A 56 0.64 8.68 7.84
C ALA A 56 -0.59 9.60 7.93
N GLY A 57 -1.37 9.45 9.00
CA GLY A 57 -2.61 10.21 9.19
C GLY A 57 -3.78 9.77 8.31
N LYS A 58 -3.64 8.65 7.57
CA LYS A 58 -4.72 8.01 6.82
C LYS A 58 -5.04 6.64 7.42
N ASN A 59 -6.25 6.18 7.18
CA ASN A 59 -6.72 4.85 7.55
C ASN A 59 -6.24 3.79 6.53
N LEU A 60 -4.94 3.78 6.26
CA LEU A 60 -4.34 2.93 5.25
C LEU A 60 -3.06 2.33 5.81
N HIS A 61 -2.87 1.03 5.62
CA HIS A 61 -1.70 0.30 6.09
C HIS A 61 -1.13 -0.55 4.96
N PHE A 62 0.16 -0.38 4.69
CA PHE A 62 0.86 -1.16 3.67
C PHE A 62 1.56 -2.35 4.30
N ASN A 63 1.24 -3.55 3.80
CA ASN A 63 1.90 -4.80 4.18
C ASN A 63 2.87 -5.20 3.06
N PHE A 64 4.17 -5.00 3.31
CA PHE A 64 5.20 -5.18 2.30
C PHE A 64 5.70 -6.63 2.25
N HIS A 65 5.81 -7.16 1.03
CA HIS A 65 6.32 -8.49 0.76
C HIS A 65 7.47 -8.41 -0.24
N ILE A 66 8.67 -8.78 0.22
CA ILE A 66 9.83 -8.88 -0.65
C ILE A 66 9.72 -10.16 -1.49
N MET A 67 9.72 -10.00 -2.82
CA MET A 67 9.53 -11.09 -3.77
C MET A 67 10.05 -10.72 -5.16
N THR A 68 10.24 -11.72 -6.03
CA THR A 68 10.63 -11.47 -7.43
C THR A 68 9.53 -10.74 -8.20
N TYR A 69 9.90 -9.95 -9.20
CA TYR A 69 8.94 -9.25 -10.06
C TYR A 69 7.92 -10.20 -10.70
N GLY A 70 8.38 -11.35 -11.18
CA GLY A 70 7.51 -12.37 -11.77
C GLY A 70 6.45 -12.89 -10.80
N ARG A 71 6.81 -13.04 -9.50
CA ARG A 71 5.85 -13.42 -8.46
C ARG A 71 4.89 -12.27 -8.14
N ALA A 72 5.39 -11.05 -7.98
CA ALA A 72 4.56 -9.87 -7.74
C ALA A 72 3.51 -9.69 -8.84
N LYS A 73 3.90 -9.85 -10.11
CA LYS A 73 3.00 -9.79 -11.27
C LYS A 73 1.94 -10.89 -11.24
N LYS A 74 2.33 -12.13 -10.91
CA LYS A 74 1.38 -13.25 -10.78
C LYS A 74 0.36 -12.96 -9.66
N ASP A 75 0.84 -12.53 -8.51
CA ASP A 75 0.03 -12.34 -7.32
C ASP A 75 -0.89 -11.11 -7.47
N LEU A 76 -0.45 -10.06 -8.17
CA LEU A 76 -1.28 -8.92 -8.61
C LEU A 76 -2.42 -9.37 -9.54
N LYS A 77 -2.13 -10.16 -10.58
CA LYS A 77 -3.16 -10.70 -11.50
C LYS A 77 -4.20 -11.56 -10.78
N SER A 78 -3.77 -12.28 -9.75
CA SER A 78 -4.65 -13.12 -8.92
C SER A 78 -5.36 -12.35 -7.79
N LYS A 79 -5.17 -11.02 -7.70
CA LYS A 79 -5.72 -10.14 -6.66
C LYS A 79 -5.27 -10.48 -5.23
N GLN A 80 -4.17 -11.21 -5.08
CA GLN A 80 -3.53 -11.44 -3.78
C GLN A 80 -2.74 -10.20 -3.32
N LEU A 81 -2.21 -9.45 -4.28
CA LEU A 81 -1.63 -8.13 -4.08
C LEU A 81 -2.57 -7.07 -4.65
N LYS A 82 -2.58 -5.89 -4.01
CA LYS A 82 -3.26 -4.70 -4.51
C LYS A 82 -2.30 -3.72 -5.20
N LEU A 83 -1.01 -3.83 -4.91
CA LEU A 83 0.04 -2.97 -5.43
C LEU A 83 1.31 -3.80 -5.65
N ILE A 84 2.09 -3.43 -6.66
CA ILE A 84 3.46 -3.90 -6.85
C ILE A 84 4.41 -2.72 -6.97
N GLY A 85 5.70 -2.97 -6.77
CA GLY A 85 6.76 -1.98 -6.87
C GLY A 85 7.06 -1.54 -8.30
N LEU A 86 8.33 -1.20 -8.53
CA LEU A 86 8.81 -0.65 -9.80
C LEU A 86 8.50 -1.60 -10.96
N THR A 87 7.85 -1.07 -12.00
CA THR A 87 7.57 -1.79 -13.24
C THR A 87 8.42 -1.22 -14.37
N PRO A 88 8.92 -2.05 -15.29
CA PRO A 88 9.67 -1.53 -16.43
C PRO A 88 8.79 -0.64 -17.31
N TYR A 89 9.29 0.56 -17.61
CA TYR A 89 8.57 1.54 -18.42
C TYR A 89 8.24 0.99 -19.81
N LYS A 90 6.95 1.00 -20.17
CA LYS A 90 6.43 0.58 -21.50
C LYS A 90 6.77 -0.85 -21.95
N LEU A 91 7.15 -1.75 -21.02
CA LEU A 91 7.36 -3.17 -21.35
C LEU A 91 6.17 -4.06 -20.96
N GLU A 92 5.13 -3.48 -20.37
CA GLU A 92 3.92 -4.18 -19.94
C GLU A 92 2.75 -3.94 -20.90
N THR A 93 1.84 -4.90 -20.96
CA THR A 93 0.63 -4.84 -21.80
C THR A 93 -0.36 -3.81 -21.26
N GLU A 94 -1.26 -3.26 -22.10
CA GLU A 94 -2.31 -2.34 -21.62
C GLU A 94 -3.16 -2.96 -20.50
N ASP A 95 -3.52 -4.25 -20.64
CA ASP A 95 -4.28 -5.01 -19.64
C ASP A 95 -3.59 -5.21 -18.29
N PHE A 96 -2.31 -4.86 -18.19
CA PHE A 96 -1.56 -4.94 -16.94
C PHE A 96 -1.96 -3.83 -15.96
N TYR A 97 -2.40 -2.68 -16.48
CA TYR A 97 -2.70 -1.50 -15.67
C TYR A 97 -4.22 -1.37 -15.50
N GLU A 98 -4.74 -1.70 -14.30
CA GLU A 98 -6.13 -1.36 -13.95
C GLU A 98 -6.25 0.15 -13.67
N TYR A 99 -5.27 0.68 -12.94
CA TYR A 99 -5.04 2.11 -12.72
C TYR A 99 -3.54 2.37 -12.78
N GLY A 100 -3.09 3.14 -13.78
CA GLY A 100 -1.68 3.49 -13.95
C GLY A 100 -1.52 4.99 -14.16
N VAL A 101 -0.76 5.64 -13.29
CA VAL A 101 -0.30 7.01 -13.49
C VAL A 101 1.22 6.96 -13.61
N GLU A 102 1.74 7.39 -14.76
CA GLU A 102 3.18 7.54 -14.95
C GLU A 102 3.65 8.75 -14.12
N LEU A 103 4.47 8.49 -13.11
CA LEU A 103 5.10 9.53 -12.30
C LEU A 103 6.46 9.88 -12.89
N SER A 104 6.59 11.10 -13.42
CA SER A 104 7.89 11.64 -13.86
C SER A 104 8.67 12.14 -12.65
N TRP A 105 9.32 11.23 -11.94
CA TRP A 105 10.13 11.55 -10.76
C TRP A 105 11.62 11.38 -11.02
N GLN A 106 12.40 12.26 -10.42
CA GLN A 106 13.85 12.15 -10.34
C GLN A 106 14.23 12.07 -8.86
N ILE A 107 15.02 11.06 -8.52
CA ILE A 107 15.53 10.88 -7.16
C ILE A 107 17.05 10.92 -7.28
N ASP A 108 17.66 11.92 -6.64
CA ASP A 108 19.12 11.98 -6.53
C ASP A 108 19.57 10.87 -5.58
N THR A 109 20.22 9.86 -6.14
CA THR A 109 20.66 8.68 -5.40
C THR A 109 22.12 8.37 -5.70
N GLN A 110 22.82 7.80 -4.71
CA GLN A 110 24.14 7.23 -4.90
C GLN A 110 23.96 5.77 -5.32
N VAL A 111 24.30 5.45 -6.57
CA VAL A 111 24.32 4.07 -7.03
C VAL A 111 25.62 3.43 -6.57
N VAL A 112 25.54 2.56 -5.56
CA VAL A 112 26.68 1.72 -5.17
C VAL A 112 26.72 0.53 -6.12
N PHE A 113 27.55 0.61 -7.15
CA PHE A 113 27.66 -0.44 -8.17
C PHE A 113 28.33 -1.73 -7.67
N PHE A 114 29.12 -1.69 -6.58
CA PHE A 114 29.82 -2.87 -6.05
C PHE A 114 30.08 -2.75 -4.54
N PHE A 115 29.78 -3.82 -3.79
CA PHE A 115 30.45 -4.15 -2.52
C PHE A 115 31.24 -5.43 -2.80
N PHE A 116 32.56 -5.33 -2.86
CA PHE A 116 33.45 -6.49 -2.81
C PHE A 116 33.88 -6.65 -1.35
N GLU A 117 33.53 -7.79 -0.75
CA GLU A 117 34.33 -8.40 0.32
C GLU A 117 35.15 -9.54 -0.27
#